data_AF-A0A643CBI8-F1
#
_entry.id   AF-A0A643CBI8-F1
#
_cell.length_a   1.000
_cell.length_b   1.000
_cell.length_c   1.000
_cell.angle_alpha   90.00
_cell.angle_beta   90.00
_cell.angle_gamma   90.00
#
_symmetry.space_group_name_H-M   'P 1'
#
loop_
_entity.id
_entity.type
_entity.pdbx_description
1 polymer ?
#
loop_
_entity_poly.entity_id
_entity_poly.type
_entity_poly.pdbx_seq_one_letter_code
_entity_poly.pdbx_strand_id
1 'polypeptide(L)'
;MSGAPAGPAGTGKTETTKDLGRALGMVVYVFNCSEQMDYKSIGNIYKGLVQTGAWGCFDEFNRISVEVLSVVAVQVKMIHDAIRNRKKRFVFLGEAITLKPSVGIFITMNPGYAGRTELPENLKALFRQVPCAMVAPDIELICEILLVAEGFVDARSLARKFITLYTLCKELLSKQDHYDWGLRAIKSVLVVAGSLKRGDKNRPEDQVLMRALRDFNMPKIVTDDIPVFLGLVGDLFPALDVPRRRVPHFEQMVRQSTVELRLQPEESFILKILRTLNRTYVNMKQKPIWNDLNPKAVTTDELFGLFSSILREQANLRHDGPKWIVLDGDIDPMWIESLNTVMDDN
;
A
#
# COMPACT_ATOMS: atom_id res chain seq x y z
N MET A 1 6.00 24.92 6.54
CA MET A 1 6.02 23.98 7.69
C MET A 1 6.78 22.73 7.26
N SER A 2 7.64 22.15 8.10
CA SER A 2 8.36 20.92 7.75
C SER A 2 8.34 19.93 8.90
N GLY A 3 8.25 18.64 8.58
CA GLY A 3 8.21 17.57 9.56
C GLY A 3 8.77 16.27 9.00
N ALA A 4 9.22 15.40 9.90
CA ALA A 4 9.73 14.08 9.54
C ALA A 4 9.04 12.99 10.38
N PRO A 5 7.83 12.55 10.00
CA PRO A 5 7.26 11.34 10.57
C PRO A 5 8.19 10.15 10.35
N ALA A 6 8.61 9.50 11.43
CA ALA A 6 9.54 8.39 11.39
C ALA A 6 9.00 7.20 12.19
N GLY A 7 9.14 6.00 11.64
CA GLY A 7 8.64 4.79 12.28
C GLY A 7 8.64 3.59 11.33
N PRO A 8 8.33 2.37 11.82
CA PRO A 8 8.31 1.15 11.02
C PRO A 8 7.41 1.25 9.77
N ALA A 9 7.63 0.39 8.77
CA ALA A 9 6.77 0.35 7.59
C ALA A 9 5.30 0.04 7.98
N GLY A 10 4.34 0.60 7.25
CA GLY A 10 2.92 0.33 7.47
C GLY A 10 2.28 1.01 8.68
N THR A 11 2.92 2.00 9.30
CA THR A 11 2.38 2.75 10.46
C THR A 11 1.56 4.00 10.10
N GLY A 12 1.23 4.22 8.82
CA GLY A 12 0.34 5.33 8.40
C GLY A 12 1.03 6.71 8.28
N LYS A 13 2.35 6.75 8.09
CA LYS A 13 3.14 7.99 8.04
C LYS A 13 2.75 8.91 6.86
N THR A 14 2.66 8.32 5.68
CA THR A 14 2.34 9.04 4.44
C THR A 14 0.89 9.50 4.47
N GLU A 15 -0.02 8.64 4.90
CA GLU A 15 -1.46 8.88 5.03
C GLU A 15 -1.75 10.00 6.04
N THR A 16 -1.05 10.03 7.18
CA THR A 16 -1.22 11.12 8.16
C THR A 16 -0.88 12.48 7.56
N THR A 17 0.15 12.56 6.72
CA THR A 17 0.52 13.81 6.03
C THR A 17 -0.54 14.21 5.00
N LYS A 18 -1.08 13.24 4.24
CA LYS A 18 -2.18 13.47 3.28
C LYS A 18 -3.44 13.96 4.00
N ASP A 19 -3.82 13.33 5.10
CA ASP A 19 -5.04 13.64 5.85
C ASP A 19 -4.93 15.00 6.54
N LEU A 20 -3.77 15.33 7.11
CA LEU A 20 -3.50 16.66 7.65
C LEU A 20 -3.61 17.74 6.58
N GLY A 21 -3.00 17.51 5.41
CA GLY A 21 -3.11 18.44 4.28
C GLY A 21 -4.55 18.64 3.83
N ARG A 22 -5.32 17.55 3.69
CA ARG A 22 -6.75 17.61 3.35
C ARG A 22 -7.55 18.41 4.38
N ALA A 23 -7.31 18.20 5.68
CA ALA A 23 -7.99 18.92 6.76
C ALA A 23 -7.68 20.43 6.74
N LEU A 24 -6.50 20.82 6.28
CA LEU A 24 -6.07 22.22 6.14
C LEU A 24 -6.39 22.84 4.78
N GLY A 25 -7.06 22.10 3.88
CA GLY A 25 -7.35 22.57 2.51
C GLY A 25 -6.11 22.70 1.62
N MET A 26 -5.03 22.00 1.96
CA MET A 26 -3.76 22.00 1.25
C MET A 26 -3.65 20.80 0.32
N VAL A 27 -3.23 21.04 -0.93
CA VAL A 27 -2.89 19.96 -1.86
C VAL A 27 -1.57 19.33 -1.43
N VAL A 28 -1.57 18.00 -1.25
CA VAL A 28 -0.39 17.21 -0.90
C VAL A 28 0.02 16.37 -2.11
N TYR A 29 1.25 16.55 -2.58
CA TYR A 29 1.87 15.72 -3.59
C TYR A 29 2.79 14.70 -2.90
N VAL A 30 2.55 13.42 -3.14
CA VAL A 30 3.39 12.34 -2.61
C VAL A 30 4.40 11.93 -3.69
N PHE A 31 5.67 11.88 -3.33
CA PHE A 31 6.76 11.47 -4.21
C PHE A 31 7.48 10.27 -3.59
N ASN A 32 7.61 9.17 -4.33
CA ASN A 32 8.42 8.04 -3.90
C ASN A 32 9.90 8.35 -4.10
N CYS A 33 10.73 8.17 -3.07
CA CYS A 33 12.16 8.35 -3.19
C CYS A 33 12.89 7.08 -3.61
N SER A 34 13.79 7.21 -4.58
CA SER A 34 14.68 6.14 -5.04
C SER A 34 16.13 6.61 -5.05
N GLU A 35 17.07 5.66 -5.07
CA GLU A 35 18.52 5.93 -5.16
C GLU A 35 18.91 6.73 -6.41
N GLN A 36 18.10 6.63 -7.46
CA GLN A 36 18.34 7.23 -8.79
C GLN A 36 17.95 8.71 -8.86
N MET A 37 17.40 9.29 -7.78
CA MET A 37 16.98 10.69 -7.81
C MET A 37 18.15 11.66 -7.65
N ASP A 38 18.30 12.52 -8.65
CA ASP A 38 19.29 13.59 -8.65
C ASP A 38 18.85 14.82 -7.83
N TYR A 39 19.84 15.55 -7.30
CA TYR A 39 19.63 16.82 -6.60
C TYR A 39 18.96 17.89 -7.48
N LYS A 40 19.11 17.82 -8.80
CA LYS A 40 18.45 18.73 -9.76
C LYS A 40 16.96 18.40 -9.89
N SER A 41 16.62 17.11 -9.96
CA SER A 41 15.23 16.65 -10.05
C SER A 41 14.45 17.01 -8.78
N ILE A 42 15.03 16.72 -7.61
CA ILE A 42 14.45 17.12 -6.31
C ILE A 42 14.33 18.64 -6.22
N GLY A 43 15.36 19.37 -6.66
CA GLY A 43 15.34 20.82 -6.74
C GLY A 43 14.20 21.37 -7.60
N ASN A 44 13.97 20.79 -8.78
CA ASN A 44 12.85 21.17 -9.65
C ASN A 44 11.49 20.89 -9.00
N ILE A 45 11.35 19.79 -8.26
CA ILE A 45 10.14 19.49 -7.49
C ILE A 45 9.92 20.57 -6.42
N TYR A 46 10.94 20.91 -5.63
CA TYR A 46 10.84 21.98 -4.63
C TYR A 46 10.50 23.33 -5.25
N LYS A 47 11.07 23.66 -6.41
CA LYS A 47 10.75 24.87 -7.16
C LYS A 47 9.25 24.93 -7.47
N GLY A 48 8.67 23.84 -7.97
CA GLY A 48 7.24 23.72 -8.24
C GLY A 48 6.38 23.84 -6.98
N LEU A 49 6.76 23.16 -5.89
CA LEU A 49 6.03 23.22 -4.60
C LEU A 49 6.04 24.64 -4.00
N VAL A 50 7.18 25.32 -4.06
CA VAL A 50 7.35 26.69 -3.57
C VAL A 50 6.49 27.70 -4.32
N GLN A 51 6.42 27.57 -5.65
CA GLN A 51 5.62 28.47 -6.50
C GLN A 51 4.12 28.20 -6.40
N THR A 52 3.72 26.94 -6.24
CA THR A 52 2.31 26.54 -6.08
C THR A 52 1.81 26.79 -4.66
N GLY A 53 2.69 26.68 -3.67
CA GLY A 53 2.36 26.75 -2.25
C GLY A 53 1.80 25.44 -1.71
N ALA A 54 1.93 24.35 -2.45
CA ALA A 54 1.46 23.02 -2.07
C ALA A 54 2.41 22.32 -1.09
N TRP A 55 1.98 21.18 -0.57
CA TRP A 55 2.79 20.34 0.31
C TRP A 55 3.39 19.19 -0.47
N GLY A 56 4.67 18.91 -0.24
CA GLY A 56 5.35 17.71 -0.75
C GLY A 56 5.60 16.73 0.39
N CYS A 57 5.14 15.49 0.22
CA CYS A 57 5.48 14.36 1.08
C CYS A 57 6.44 13.46 0.31
N PHE A 58 7.70 13.42 0.75
CA PHE A 58 8.74 12.60 0.14
C PHE A 58 8.80 11.28 0.92
N ASP A 59 8.20 10.26 0.32
CA ASP A 59 8.17 8.92 0.90
C ASP A 59 9.52 8.23 0.73
N GLU A 60 9.90 7.37 1.68
CA GLU A 60 11.14 6.60 1.60
C GLU A 60 12.43 7.45 1.45
N PHE A 61 12.44 8.64 2.04
CA PHE A 61 13.48 9.65 1.82
C PHE A 61 14.91 9.17 2.13
N ASN A 62 15.05 8.17 3.00
CA ASN A 62 16.30 7.53 3.37
C ASN A 62 16.86 6.53 2.31
N ARG A 63 16.23 6.42 1.13
CA ARG A 63 16.80 5.71 -0.04
C ARG A 63 17.69 6.60 -0.91
N ILE A 64 17.65 7.91 -0.73
CA ILE A 64 18.49 8.80 -1.54
C ILE A 64 19.94 8.67 -1.08
N SER A 65 20.88 8.74 -2.03
CA SER A 65 22.31 8.70 -1.72
C SER A 65 22.74 9.87 -0.83
N VAL A 66 23.70 9.62 0.06
CA VAL A 66 24.16 10.61 1.05
C VAL A 66 24.71 11.89 0.40
N GLU A 67 25.33 11.75 -0.78
CA GLU A 67 25.87 12.86 -1.58
C GLU A 67 24.74 13.80 -2.03
N VAL A 68 23.64 13.24 -2.55
CA VAL A 68 22.47 14.02 -2.97
C VAL A 68 21.77 14.64 -1.76
N LEU A 69 21.60 13.88 -0.67
CA LEU A 69 20.99 14.38 0.57
C LEU A 69 21.70 15.62 1.13
N SER A 70 23.03 15.68 1.00
CA SER A 70 23.82 16.83 1.46
C SER A 70 23.50 18.10 0.68
N VAL A 71 23.30 18.00 -0.64
CA VAL A 71 22.87 19.13 -1.49
C VAL A 71 21.41 19.50 -1.20
N VAL A 72 20.55 18.50 -1.02
CA VAL A 72 19.13 18.70 -0.68
C VAL A 72 18.97 19.44 0.65
N ALA A 73 19.82 19.18 1.65
CA ALA A 73 19.82 19.93 2.90
C ALA A 73 20.03 21.44 2.68
N VAL A 74 20.95 21.81 1.78
CA VAL A 74 21.18 23.22 1.43
C VAL A 74 19.95 23.80 0.74
N GLN A 75 19.32 23.06 -0.17
CA GLN A 75 18.11 23.51 -0.87
C GLN A 75 16.94 23.76 0.10
N VAL A 76 16.67 22.83 1.02
CA VAL A 76 15.61 22.97 2.03
C VAL A 76 15.90 24.15 2.95
N LYS A 77 17.17 24.31 3.38
CA LYS A 77 17.58 25.45 4.21
C LYS A 77 17.34 26.79 3.52
N MET A 78 17.67 26.91 2.23
CA MET A 78 17.42 28.13 1.45
C MET A 78 15.93 28.50 1.44
N ILE A 79 15.05 27.51 1.30
CA ILE A 79 13.59 27.70 1.32
C ILE A 79 13.14 28.14 2.72
N HIS A 80 13.59 27.46 3.77
CA HIS A 80 13.27 27.82 5.16
C HIS A 80 13.72 29.23 5.53
N ASP A 81 14.93 29.61 5.14
CA ASP A 81 15.48 30.94 5.38
C ASP A 81 14.70 32.02 4.61
N ALA A 82 14.25 31.73 3.38
CA ALA A 82 13.40 32.63 2.62
C ALA A 82 12.02 32.84 3.28
N ILE A 83 11.42 31.77 3.81
CA ILE A 83 10.15 31.82 4.56
C ILE A 83 10.32 32.61 5.86
N ARG A 84 11.38 32.31 6.64
CA ARG A 84 11.68 32.97 7.91
C ARG A 84 11.88 34.47 7.74
N ASN A 85 12.60 34.86 6.69
CA ASN A 85 12.83 36.26 6.34
C ASN A 85 11.65 36.91 5.60
N ARG A 86 10.51 36.22 5.46
CA ARG A 86 9.30 36.70 4.77
C ARG A 86 9.56 37.26 3.36
N LYS A 87 10.50 36.66 2.63
CA LYS A 87 10.81 37.07 1.26
C LYS A 87 9.66 36.71 0.33
N LYS A 88 9.21 37.64 -0.52
CA LYS A 88 8.21 37.33 -1.56
C LYS A 88 8.84 36.62 -2.78
N ARG A 89 10.11 36.90 -3.04
CA ARG A 89 10.91 36.31 -4.12
C ARG A 89 12.31 36.02 -3.61
N PHE A 90 12.91 34.93 -4.07
CA PHE A 90 14.30 34.59 -3.76
C PHE A 90 14.92 33.82 -4.92
N VAL A 91 16.25 33.79 -4.96
CA VAL A 91 16.99 33.04 -5.97
C VAL A 91 17.14 31.60 -5.49
N PHE A 92 16.67 30.66 -6.28
CA PHE A 92 16.74 29.23 -6.04
C PHE A 92 17.22 28.53 -7.30
N LEU A 93 18.27 27.71 -7.20
CA LEU A 93 18.91 27.04 -8.34
C LEU A 93 19.29 27.99 -9.50
N GLY A 94 19.73 29.22 -9.17
CA GLY A 94 20.12 30.23 -10.15
C GLY A 94 18.96 31.05 -10.75
N GLU A 95 17.72 30.77 -10.36
CA GLU A 95 16.53 31.47 -10.88
C GLU A 95 15.75 32.21 -9.78
N ALA A 96 15.23 33.40 -10.11
CA ALA A 96 14.44 34.20 -9.19
C ALA A 96 12.96 33.75 -9.18
N ILE A 97 12.58 32.97 -8.17
CA ILE A 97 11.23 32.39 -8.04
C ILE A 97 10.36 33.13 -7.01
N THR A 98 9.04 33.02 -7.17
CA THR A 98 8.05 33.53 -6.21
C THR A 98 7.83 32.50 -5.10
N LEU A 99 7.87 32.97 -3.85
CA LEU A 99 7.66 32.13 -2.66
C LEU A 99 6.22 32.28 -2.16
N LYS A 100 5.49 31.17 -2.09
CA LYS A 100 4.23 31.10 -1.34
C LYS A 100 4.49 30.51 0.07
N PRO A 101 4.20 31.24 1.15
CA PRO A 101 4.49 30.80 2.52
C PRO A 101 3.77 29.52 2.96
N SER A 102 2.70 29.12 2.27
CA SER A 102 1.92 27.92 2.56
C SER A 102 2.65 26.61 2.25
N VAL A 103 3.82 26.67 1.59
CA VAL A 103 4.60 25.49 1.20
C VAL A 103 4.96 24.63 2.42
N GLY A 104 4.83 23.32 2.23
CA GLY A 104 5.17 22.30 3.22
C GLY A 104 6.10 21.25 2.62
N ILE A 105 7.14 20.86 3.36
CA ILE A 105 8.04 19.77 2.95
C ILE A 105 8.08 18.76 4.10
N PHE A 106 7.55 17.57 3.83
CA PHE A 106 7.48 16.46 4.76
C PHE A 106 8.27 15.29 4.20
N ILE A 107 8.96 14.55 5.07
CA ILE A 107 9.71 13.36 4.70
C ILE A 107 9.23 12.19 5.56
N THR A 108 9.14 10.99 5.01
CA THR A 108 8.93 9.78 5.79
C THR A 108 10.19 8.93 5.77
N MET A 109 10.41 8.19 6.86
CA MET A 109 11.55 7.28 6.97
C MET A 109 11.15 5.97 7.61
N ASN A 110 11.66 4.88 7.04
CA ASN A 110 11.60 3.53 7.60
C ASN A 110 13.03 3.13 8.04
N PRO A 111 13.43 3.36 9.31
CA PRO A 111 14.74 2.93 9.79
C PRO A 111 14.81 1.39 9.88
N GLY A 112 15.98 0.81 9.62
CA GLY A 112 16.25 -0.62 9.81
C GLY A 112 16.00 -1.54 8.60
N TYR A 113 15.65 -1.00 7.43
CA TYR A 113 15.53 -1.76 6.19
C TYR A 113 16.85 -1.75 5.40
N ALA A 114 17.12 -2.81 4.64
CA ALA A 114 18.30 -2.91 3.78
C ALA A 114 18.30 -1.80 2.70
N GLY A 115 19.47 -1.28 2.34
CA GLY A 115 19.60 -0.20 1.35
C GLY A 115 19.21 1.21 1.86
N ARG A 116 18.98 1.37 3.17
CA ARG A 116 18.64 2.68 3.75
C ARG A 116 19.84 3.37 4.36
N THR A 117 20.03 4.63 4.02
CA THR A 117 21.10 5.47 4.57
C THR A 117 20.63 6.22 5.80
N GLU A 118 21.53 6.46 6.75
CA GLU A 118 21.25 7.40 7.82
C GLU A 118 21.25 8.83 7.28
N LEU A 119 20.26 9.62 7.71
CA LEU A 119 20.22 11.03 7.32
C LEU A 119 21.41 11.81 7.92
N PRO A 120 22.05 12.68 7.14
CA PRO A 120 23.03 13.63 7.65
C PRO A 120 22.49 14.50 8.80
N GLU A 121 23.33 14.82 9.80
CA GLU A 121 22.91 15.60 10.98
C GLU A 121 22.40 17.01 10.64
N ASN A 122 22.99 17.66 9.62
CA ASN A 122 22.54 18.96 9.12
C ASN A 122 21.10 18.91 8.58
N LEU A 123 20.73 17.80 7.95
CA LEU A 123 19.39 17.57 7.43
C LEU A 123 18.41 17.22 8.57
N LYS A 124 18.82 16.33 9.50
CA LYS A 124 18.03 16.04 10.71
C LYS A 124 17.70 17.33 11.47
N ALA A 125 18.63 18.28 11.55
CA ALA A 125 18.39 19.58 12.19
C ALA A 125 17.30 20.43 11.49
N LEU A 126 17.18 20.35 10.16
CA LEU A 126 16.18 21.09 9.39
C LEU A 126 14.76 20.53 9.57
N PHE A 127 14.63 19.22 9.80
CA PHE A 127 13.36 18.55 10.04
C PHE A 127 13.05 18.31 11.54
N ARG A 128 13.99 18.65 12.44
CA ARG A 128 13.92 18.43 13.90
C ARG A 128 12.81 19.20 14.62
N GLN A 129 12.05 20.06 13.94
CA GLN A 129 10.91 20.70 14.58
C GLN A 129 9.73 19.75 14.84
N VAL A 130 9.68 18.55 14.22
CA VAL A 130 8.72 17.49 14.56
C VAL A 130 9.24 16.09 14.14
N PRO A 131 10.15 15.42 14.89
CA PRO A 131 10.26 13.96 14.79
C PRO A 131 9.04 13.35 15.49
N CYS A 132 7.93 13.22 14.76
CA CYS A 132 6.79 12.43 15.22
C CYS A 132 7.16 10.95 15.08
N ALA A 133 7.53 10.34 16.20
CA ALA A 133 7.77 8.90 16.26
C ALA A 133 6.43 8.17 16.15
N MET A 134 6.16 7.61 14.97
CA MET A 134 4.97 6.79 14.69
C MET A 134 5.34 5.32 14.86
N VAL A 135 5.51 4.90 16.13
CA VAL A 135 6.10 3.61 16.48
C VAL A 135 5.06 2.49 16.53
N ALA A 136 3.94 2.69 17.22
CA ALA A 136 2.92 1.67 17.38
C ALA A 136 1.51 2.30 17.29
N PRO A 137 0.70 1.95 16.29
CA PRO A 137 -0.69 2.37 16.24
C PRO A 137 -1.54 1.55 17.23
N ASP A 138 -2.60 2.14 17.76
CA ASP A 138 -3.64 1.40 18.49
C ASP A 138 -4.54 0.67 17.49
N ILE A 139 -4.19 -0.59 17.21
CA ILE A 139 -4.90 -1.41 16.22
C ILE A 139 -6.33 -1.72 16.69
N GLU A 140 -6.60 -1.81 18.00
CA GLU A 140 -7.95 -2.08 18.53
C GLU A 140 -8.91 -0.95 18.22
N LEU A 141 -8.49 0.27 18.54
CA LEU A 141 -9.30 1.44 18.24
C LEU A 141 -9.49 1.64 16.73
N ILE A 142 -8.45 1.41 15.93
CA ILE A 142 -8.55 1.54 14.47
C ILE A 142 -9.51 0.50 13.89
N CYS A 143 -9.41 -0.77 14.32
CA CYS A 143 -10.32 -1.84 13.90
C CYS A 143 -11.78 -1.52 14.26
N GLU A 144 -12.03 -1.02 15.48
CA GLU A 144 -13.36 -0.60 15.92
C GLU A 144 -13.93 0.50 15.02
N ILE A 145 -13.17 1.57 14.79
CA ILE A 145 -13.58 2.69 13.93
C ILE A 145 -13.86 2.22 12.50
N LEU A 146 -13.00 1.37 11.94
CA LEU A 146 -13.18 0.84 10.57
C LEU A 146 -14.41 -0.06 10.46
N LEU A 147 -14.68 -0.90 11.46
CA LEU A 147 -15.89 -1.73 11.49
C LEU A 147 -17.16 -0.87 11.57
N VAL A 148 -17.16 0.18 12.40
CA VAL A 148 -18.27 1.15 12.46
C VAL A 148 -18.47 1.83 11.10
N ALA A 149 -17.37 2.26 10.45
CA ALA A 149 -17.43 2.90 9.13
C ALA A 149 -17.99 1.96 8.04
N GLU A 150 -17.74 0.65 8.14
CA GLU A 150 -18.27 -0.36 7.23
C GLU A 150 -19.72 -0.78 7.54
N GLY A 151 -20.31 -0.27 8.63
CA GLY A 151 -21.72 -0.46 8.99
C GLY A 151 -21.99 -1.59 9.98
N PHE A 152 -20.99 -2.00 10.76
CA PHE A 152 -21.15 -2.95 11.86
C PHE A 152 -21.64 -2.23 13.13
N VAL A 153 -22.60 -2.83 13.83
CA VAL A 153 -23.15 -2.30 15.09
C VAL A 153 -22.33 -2.78 16.28
N ASP A 154 -21.97 -4.07 16.31
CA ASP A 154 -21.23 -4.70 17.43
C ASP A 154 -19.70 -4.60 17.26
N ALA A 155 -19.24 -3.48 16.68
CA ALA A 155 -17.86 -3.28 16.24
C ALA A 155 -16.82 -3.49 17.35
N ARG A 156 -17.08 -3.05 18.57
CA ARG A 156 -16.13 -3.17 19.70
C ARG A 156 -15.84 -4.62 20.10
N SER A 157 -16.87 -5.46 20.16
CA SER A 157 -16.72 -6.88 20.49
C SER A 157 -15.98 -7.62 19.37
N LEU A 158 -16.35 -7.30 18.12
CA LEU A 158 -15.78 -7.89 16.92
C LEU A 158 -14.31 -7.49 16.70
N ALA A 159 -13.94 -6.24 16.98
CA ALA A 159 -12.57 -5.74 16.89
C ALA A 159 -11.63 -6.50 17.84
N ARG A 160 -12.08 -6.75 19.08
CA ARG A 160 -11.32 -7.55 20.05
C ARG A 160 -11.09 -8.97 19.55
N LYS A 161 -12.16 -9.66 19.12
CA LYS A 161 -12.05 -11.03 18.56
C LYS A 161 -11.09 -11.06 17.36
N PHE A 162 -11.18 -10.08 16.46
CA PHE A 162 -10.33 -9.96 15.29
C PHE A 162 -8.85 -9.83 15.67
N ILE A 163 -8.53 -8.95 16.63
CA ILE A 163 -7.15 -8.71 17.04
C ILE A 163 -6.60 -9.88 17.82
N THR A 164 -7.38 -10.48 18.72
CA THR A 164 -6.99 -11.70 19.40
C THR A 164 -6.66 -12.80 18.39
N LEU A 165 -7.46 -12.99 17.33
CA LEU A 165 -7.14 -13.94 16.26
C LEU A 165 -5.81 -13.61 15.58
N TYR A 166 -5.59 -12.35 15.16
CA TYR A 166 -4.36 -11.95 14.45
C TYR A 166 -3.11 -12.08 15.32
N THR A 167 -3.22 -11.75 16.60
CA THR A 167 -2.14 -11.93 17.58
C THR A 167 -1.82 -13.41 17.77
N LEU A 168 -2.84 -14.25 17.95
CA LEU A 168 -2.65 -15.71 18.07
C LEU A 168 -2.08 -16.32 16.79
N CYS A 169 -2.54 -15.89 15.61
CA CYS A 169 -1.99 -16.33 14.34
C CYS A 169 -0.51 -15.96 14.18
N LYS A 170 -0.11 -14.76 14.63
CA LYS A 170 1.28 -14.32 14.61
C LYS A 170 2.17 -15.13 15.56
N GLU A 171 1.63 -15.60 16.68
CA GLU A 171 2.39 -16.34 17.71
C GLU A 171 2.44 -17.85 17.47
N LEU A 172 1.35 -18.43 16.95
CA LEU A 172 1.16 -19.88 16.88
C LEU A 172 1.39 -20.48 15.50
N LEU A 173 1.23 -19.71 14.42
CA LEU A 173 1.50 -20.21 13.07
C LEU A 173 3.01 -20.21 12.80
N SER A 174 3.42 -21.03 11.83
CA SER A 174 4.80 -21.07 11.39
C SER A 174 5.27 -19.70 10.88
N LYS A 175 6.56 -19.38 11.10
CA LYS A 175 7.15 -18.13 10.60
C LYS A 175 7.40 -18.26 9.10
N GLN A 176 6.54 -17.62 8.31
CA GLN A 176 6.66 -17.56 6.86
C GLN A 176 6.90 -16.11 6.41
N ASP A 177 7.76 -15.91 5.41
CA ASP A 177 8.11 -14.57 4.92
C ASP A 177 6.92 -13.82 4.30
N HIS A 178 5.92 -14.55 3.80
CA HIS A 178 4.73 -14.00 3.14
C HIS A 178 3.55 -13.74 4.09
N TYR A 179 3.68 -14.07 5.38
CA TYR A 179 2.64 -13.79 6.36
C TYR A 179 2.66 -12.31 6.77
N ASP A 180 1.58 -11.60 6.44
CA ASP A 180 1.39 -10.20 6.78
C ASP A 180 0.20 -10.01 7.72
N TRP A 181 0.51 -9.63 8.96
CA TRP A 181 -0.45 -9.31 10.03
C TRP A 181 -0.49 -7.79 10.32
N GLY A 182 0.07 -6.96 9.42
CA GLY A 182 0.14 -5.52 9.56
C GLY A 182 -1.17 -4.79 9.24
N LEU A 183 -1.17 -3.47 9.47
CA LEU A 183 -2.38 -2.63 9.36
C LEU A 183 -3.00 -2.64 7.95
N ARG A 184 -2.17 -2.77 6.89
CA ARG A 184 -2.64 -2.85 5.49
C ARG A 184 -3.46 -4.12 5.23
N ALA A 185 -2.98 -5.26 5.72
CA ALA A 185 -3.71 -6.52 5.65
C ALA A 185 -5.02 -6.46 6.45
N ILE A 186 -4.98 -5.88 7.64
CA ILE A 186 -6.16 -5.67 8.50
C ILE A 186 -7.22 -4.83 7.78
N LYS A 187 -6.86 -3.65 7.30
CA LYS A 187 -7.76 -2.75 6.55
C LYS A 187 -8.40 -3.48 5.36
N SER A 188 -7.61 -4.25 4.60
CA SER A 188 -8.10 -5.01 3.45
C SER A 188 -9.19 -6.03 3.83
N VAL A 189 -9.02 -6.73 4.96
CA VAL A 189 -10.04 -7.67 5.46
C VAL A 189 -11.31 -6.94 5.87
N LEU A 190 -11.19 -5.84 6.61
CA LEU A 190 -12.34 -5.08 7.11
C LEU A 190 -13.19 -4.49 5.98
N VAL A 191 -12.55 -3.97 4.92
CA VAL A 191 -13.25 -3.48 3.71
C VAL A 191 -14.00 -4.62 3.00
N VAL A 192 -13.39 -5.81 2.90
CA VAL A 192 -14.07 -7.00 2.35
C VAL A 192 -15.24 -7.43 3.22
N ALA A 193 -15.08 -7.40 4.56
CA ALA A 193 -16.14 -7.72 5.51
C ALA A 193 -17.32 -6.74 5.37
N GLY A 194 -17.06 -5.45 5.22
CA GLY A 194 -18.08 -4.44 4.96
C GLY A 194 -18.84 -4.65 3.64
N SER A 195 -18.12 -5.00 2.57
CA SER A 195 -18.75 -5.37 1.29
C SER A 195 -19.67 -6.59 1.43
N LEU A 196 -19.24 -7.61 2.18
CA LEU A 196 -20.07 -8.78 2.49
C LEU A 196 -21.29 -8.43 3.35
N LYS A 197 -21.14 -7.54 4.34
CA LYS A 197 -22.25 -7.07 5.20
C LYS A 197 -23.29 -6.31 4.39
N ARG A 198 -22.86 -5.45 3.46
CA ARG A 198 -23.76 -4.74 2.54
C ARG A 198 -24.50 -5.71 1.60
N GLY A 199 -23.84 -6.78 1.17
CA GLY A 199 -24.42 -7.81 0.32
C GLY A 199 -25.40 -8.76 1.01
N ASP A 200 -25.27 -8.96 2.33
CA ASP A 200 -26.11 -9.87 3.13
C ASP A 200 -26.45 -9.25 4.49
N LYS A 201 -27.40 -8.30 4.49
CA LYS A 201 -27.74 -7.46 5.66
C LYS A 201 -28.28 -8.27 6.85
N ASN A 202 -29.00 -9.35 6.57
CA ASN A 202 -29.72 -10.14 7.58
C ASN A 202 -28.82 -11.14 8.31
N ARG A 203 -27.59 -11.37 7.83
CA ARG A 203 -26.66 -12.28 8.49
C ARG A 203 -26.07 -11.66 9.76
N PRO A 204 -25.93 -12.44 10.85
CA PRO A 204 -25.22 -12.01 12.04
C PRO A 204 -23.80 -11.50 11.71
N GLU A 205 -23.40 -10.40 12.33
CA GLU A 205 -22.16 -9.70 12.02
C GLU A 205 -20.93 -10.56 12.26
N ASP A 206 -20.93 -11.35 13.33
CA ASP A 206 -19.90 -12.32 13.69
C ASP A 206 -19.61 -13.31 12.55
N GLN A 207 -20.66 -13.81 11.89
CA GLN A 207 -20.54 -14.73 10.76
C GLN A 207 -19.97 -14.06 9.52
N VAL A 208 -20.37 -12.81 9.27
CA VAL A 208 -19.87 -12.04 8.13
C VAL A 208 -18.38 -11.76 8.30
N LEU A 209 -17.96 -11.36 9.50
CA LEU A 209 -16.56 -11.08 9.80
C LEU A 209 -15.71 -12.36 9.74
N MET A 210 -16.17 -13.46 10.36
CA MET A 210 -15.46 -14.75 10.30
C MET A 210 -15.28 -15.23 8.86
N ARG A 211 -16.35 -15.12 8.04
CA ARG A 211 -16.28 -15.50 6.64
C ARG A 211 -15.26 -14.67 5.87
N ALA A 212 -15.27 -13.34 6.07
CA ALA A 212 -14.31 -12.44 5.44
C ALA A 212 -12.86 -12.81 5.84
N LEU A 213 -12.63 -13.01 7.13
CA LEU A 213 -11.36 -13.44 7.72
C LEU A 213 -10.85 -14.75 7.12
N ARG A 214 -11.70 -15.78 7.13
CA ARG A 214 -11.36 -17.11 6.61
C ARG A 214 -11.09 -17.04 5.11
N ASP A 215 -12.02 -16.51 4.32
CA ASP A 215 -11.90 -16.52 2.87
C ASP A 215 -10.72 -15.66 2.38
N PHE A 216 -10.35 -14.61 3.12
CA PHE A 216 -9.19 -13.75 2.81
C PHE A 216 -7.84 -14.38 3.20
N ASN A 217 -7.75 -15.06 4.35
CA ASN A 217 -6.48 -15.61 4.85
C ASN A 217 -6.21 -17.04 4.37
N MET A 218 -7.23 -17.86 4.11
CA MET A 218 -7.07 -19.25 3.63
C MET A 218 -6.21 -19.42 2.36
N PRO A 219 -6.17 -18.48 1.39
CA PRO A 219 -5.25 -18.59 0.26
C PRO A 219 -3.78 -18.32 0.59
N LYS A 220 -3.51 -17.67 1.73
CA LYS A 220 -2.16 -17.24 2.15
C LYS A 220 -1.51 -18.23 3.11
N ILE A 221 -2.32 -18.95 3.88
CA ILE A 221 -1.84 -19.87 4.93
C ILE A 221 -1.34 -21.18 4.30
N VAL A 222 -0.16 -21.64 4.73
CA VAL A 222 0.42 -22.91 4.26
C VAL A 222 -0.39 -24.10 4.77
N THR A 223 -0.38 -25.21 4.04
CA THR A 223 -1.22 -26.38 4.32
C THR A 223 -1.11 -26.89 5.76
N ASP A 224 0.10 -26.92 6.31
CA ASP A 224 0.38 -27.41 7.67
C ASP A 224 -0.21 -26.52 8.76
N ASP A 225 -0.37 -25.22 8.48
CA ASP A 225 -0.90 -24.22 9.40
C ASP A 225 -2.44 -24.11 9.31
N ILE A 226 -3.07 -24.67 8.25
CA ILE A 226 -4.53 -24.61 8.06
C ILE A 226 -5.31 -25.18 9.25
N PRO A 227 -4.98 -26.37 9.80
CA PRO A 227 -5.70 -26.92 10.94
C PRO A 227 -5.63 -26.02 12.18
N VAL A 228 -4.44 -25.43 12.44
CA VAL A 228 -4.23 -24.50 13.56
C VAL A 228 -5.07 -23.25 13.37
N PHE A 229 -5.02 -22.64 12.18
CA PHE A 229 -5.81 -21.46 11.87
C PHE A 229 -7.33 -21.71 12.00
N LEU A 230 -7.83 -22.81 11.46
CA LEU A 230 -9.24 -23.17 11.56
C LEU A 230 -9.66 -23.46 13.00
N GLY A 231 -8.78 -24.05 13.81
CA GLY A 231 -8.98 -24.22 15.26
C GLY A 231 -9.15 -22.88 15.97
N LEU A 232 -8.21 -21.94 15.76
CA LEU A 232 -8.27 -20.59 16.35
C LEU A 232 -9.53 -19.83 15.93
N VAL A 233 -9.94 -19.95 14.66
CA VAL A 233 -11.20 -19.37 14.19
C VAL A 233 -12.41 -20.01 14.87
N GLY A 234 -12.42 -21.34 15.04
CA GLY A 234 -13.48 -22.08 15.71
C GLY A 234 -13.63 -21.72 17.19
N ASP A 235 -12.51 -21.50 17.89
CA ASP A 235 -12.50 -21.11 19.30
C ASP A 235 -13.05 -19.70 19.52
N LEU A 236 -12.74 -18.76 18.62
CA LEU A 236 -13.19 -17.36 18.71
C LEU A 236 -14.59 -17.13 18.14
N PHE A 237 -15.02 -17.96 17.20
CA PHE A 237 -16.33 -17.88 16.52
C PHE A 237 -17.05 -19.24 16.59
N PRO A 238 -17.58 -19.62 17.77
CA PRO A 238 -18.22 -20.91 17.96
C PRO A 238 -19.48 -21.10 17.10
N ALA A 239 -19.66 -22.32 16.59
CA ALA A 239 -20.90 -22.88 16.04
C ALA A 239 -21.42 -22.31 14.70
N LEU A 240 -20.57 -22.04 13.71
CA LEU A 240 -21.04 -21.46 12.43
C LEU A 240 -20.38 -22.08 11.19
N ASP A 241 -21.05 -23.10 10.66
CA ASP A 241 -20.73 -23.71 9.37
C ASP A 241 -21.21 -22.79 8.24
N VAL A 242 -20.36 -21.85 7.83
CA VAL A 242 -20.66 -20.96 6.70
C VAL A 242 -20.20 -21.64 5.41
N PRO A 243 -21.13 -22.20 4.59
CA PRO A 243 -20.76 -22.86 3.36
C PRO A 243 -20.11 -21.88 2.41
N ARG A 244 -19.07 -22.36 1.73
CA ARG A 244 -18.37 -21.61 0.69
C ARG A 244 -19.33 -21.25 -0.44
N ARG A 245 -19.28 -20.00 -0.91
CA ARG A 245 -20.04 -19.58 -2.11
C ARG A 245 -19.43 -20.27 -3.33
N ARG A 246 -20.22 -21.10 -4.00
CA ARG A 246 -19.85 -21.72 -5.28
C ARG A 246 -20.49 -20.94 -6.42
N VAL A 247 -19.81 -20.91 -7.56
CA VAL A 247 -20.32 -20.32 -8.80
C VAL A 247 -20.28 -21.42 -9.87
N PRO A 248 -21.29 -22.29 -9.93
CA PRO A 248 -21.23 -23.55 -10.70
C PRO A 248 -20.95 -23.34 -12.19
N HIS A 249 -21.53 -22.29 -12.79
CA HIS A 249 -21.31 -21.94 -14.19
C HIS A 249 -19.83 -21.59 -14.47
N PHE A 250 -19.20 -20.85 -13.56
CA PHE A 250 -17.79 -20.48 -13.72
C PHE A 250 -16.88 -21.69 -13.50
N GLU A 251 -17.20 -22.55 -12.54
CA GLU A 251 -16.51 -23.82 -12.31
C GLU A 251 -16.52 -24.72 -13.55
N GLN A 252 -17.66 -24.81 -14.24
CA GLN A 252 -17.80 -25.59 -15.46
C GLN A 252 -16.98 -25.00 -16.62
N MET A 253 -17.01 -23.67 -16.80
CA MET A 253 -16.20 -23.00 -17.82
C MET A 253 -14.70 -23.20 -17.60
N VAL A 254 -14.23 -23.07 -16.35
CA VAL A 254 -12.82 -23.29 -16.02
C VAL A 254 -12.41 -24.73 -16.32
N ARG A 255 -13.25 -25.72 -15.98
CA ARG A 255 -12.99 -27.13 -16.32
C ARG A 255 -12.88 -27.32 -17.83
N GLN A 256 -13.80 -26.74 -18.60
CA GLN A 256 -13.78 -26.84 -20.05
C GLN A 256 -12.52 -26.22 -20.66
N SER A 257 -12.16 -24.99 -20.28
CA SER A 257 -10.95 -24.32 -20.77
C SER A 257 -9.66 -25.04 -20.36
N THR A 258 -9.63 -25.68 -19.19
CA THR A 258 -8.48 -26.49 -18.75
C THR A 258 -8.27 -27.68 -19.67
N VAL A 259 -9.35 -28.37 -20.07
CA VAL A 259 -9.31 -29.49 -21.01
C VAL A 259 -8.93 -29.02 -22.42
N GLU A 260 -9.45 -27.88 -22.88
CA GLU A 260 -9.08 -27.27 -24.17
C GLU A 260 -7.57 -26.94 -24.24
N LEU A 261 -6.99 -26.49 -23.13
CA LEU A 261 -5.55 -26.25 -22.99
C LEU A 261 -4.71 -27.52 -22.76
N ARG A 262 -5.34 -28.71 -22.80
CA ARG A 262 -4.71 -30.03 -22.56
C ARG A 262 -4.08 -30.16 -21.17
N LEU A 263 -4.64 -29.48 -20.17
CA LEU A 263 -4.24 -29.57 -18.76
C LEU A 263 -5.17 -30.50 -17.98
N GLN A 264 -4.72 -30.97 -16.81
CA GLN A 264 -5.53 -31.81 -15.93
C GLN A 264 -6.41 -30.93 -15.01
N PRO A 265 -7.75 -31.10 -15.03
CA PRO A 265 -8.67 -30.32 -14.21
C PRO A 265 -8.75 -30.86 -12.78
N GLU A 266 -7.65 -30.77 -12.03
CA GLU A 266 -7.64 -31.10 -10.60
C GLU A 266 -8.48 -30.10 -9.78
N GLU A 267 -9.15 -30.57 -8.73
CA GLU A 267 -9.98 -29.69 -7.88
C GLU A 267 -9.15 -28.58 -7.21
N SER A 268 -7.90 -28.89 -6.84
CA SER A 268 -6.93 -27.92 -6.28
C SER A 268 -6.61 -26.81 -7.28
N PHE A 269 -6.46 -27.13 -8.55
CA PHE A 269 -6.16 -26.22 -9.65
C PHE A 269 -7.36 -25.32 -9.95
N ILE A 270 -8.55 -25.91 -10.07
CA ILE A 270 -9.81 -25.18 -10.27
C ILE A 270 -10.05 -24.23 -9.09
N LEU A 271 -9.82 -24.69 -7.86
CA LEU A 271 -9.93 -23.88 -6.65
C LEU A 271 -9.04 -22.63 -6.71
N LYS A 272 -7.78 -22.77 -7.14
CA LYS A 272 -6.85 -21.64 -7.30
C LYS A 272 -7.35 -20.66 -8.37
N ILE A 273 -7.78 -21.15 -9.54
CA ILE A 273 -8.34 -20.29 -10.61
C ILE A 273 -9.57 -19.52 -10.12
N LEU A 274 -10.48 -20.19 -9.40
CA LEU A 274 -11.64 -19.52 -8.82
C LEU A 274 -11.22 -18.44 -7.81
N ARG A 275 -10.23 -18.69 -6.94
CA ARG A 275 -9.76 -17.68 -5.99
C ARG A 275 -9.17 -16.46 -6.70
N THR A 276 -8.39 -16.66 -7.76
CA THR A 276 -7.70 -15.59 -8.48
C THR A 276 -8.61 -14.83 -9.45
N LEU A 277 -9.42 -15.53 -10.23
CA LEU A 277 -10.17 -14.94 -11.35
C LEU A 277 -11.64 -14.66 -11.04
N ASN A 278 -12.23 -15.22 -9.97
CA ASN A 278 -13.66 -15.02 -9.69
C ASN A 278 -14.01 -13.55 -9.43
N ARG A 279 -13.13 -12.77 -8.80
CA ARG A 279 -13.38 -11.33 -8.59
C ARG A 279 -13.46 -10.58 -9.92
N THR A 280 -12.58 -10.90 -10.86
CA THR A 280 -12.55 -10.33 -12.21
C THR A 280 -13.75 -10.80 -13.04
N TYR A 281 -14.10 -12.08 -12.95
CA TYR A 281 -15.24 -12.68 -13.65
C TYR A 281 -16.58 -12.11 -13.17
N VAL A 282 -16.76 -11.99 -11.84
CA VAL A 282 -17.97 -11.39 -11.22
C VAL A 282 -18.13 -9.94 -11.63
N ASN A 283 -17.03 -9.19 -11.75
CA ASN A 283 -17.12 -7.77 -12.04
C ASN A 283 -17.52 -7.47 -13.49
N MET A 284 -17.09 -8.23 -14.51
CA MET A 284 -17.26 -7.72 -15.90
C MET A 284 -17.59 -8.74 -17.00
N LYS A 285 -17.62 -10.06 -16.78
CA LYS A 285 -17.91 -11.08 -17.84
C LYS A 285 -17.12 -10.91 -19.17
N GLN A 286 -16.01 -10.18 -19.17
CA GLN A 286 -15.24 -9.83 -20.38
C GLN A 286 -13.86 -10.49 -20.39
N LYS A 287 -13.32 -10.73 -21.59
CA LYS A 287 -12.01 -11.33 -21.78
C LYS A 287 -10.91 -10.31 -21.40
N PRO A 288 -9.98 -10.65 -20.50
CA PRO A 288 -8.92 -9.73 -20.10
C PRO A 288 -7.87 -9.51 -21.19
N ILE A 289 -7.30 -8.30 -21.23
CA ILE A 289 -6.06 -8.00 -21.96
C ILE A 289 -4.91 -8.12 -20.96
N TRP A 290 -3.84 -8.81 -21.34
CA TRP A 290 -2.66 -9.00 -20.49
C TRP A 290 -1.36 -8.72 -21.25
N ASN A 291 -0.38 -8.16 -20.55
CA ASN A 291 1.01 -8.08 -21.00
C ASN A 291 1.89 -8.88 -20.06
N ASP A 292 2.87 -9.60 -20.60
CA ASP A 292 3.88 -10.31 -19.82
C ASP A 292 5.21 -9.55 -19.83
N LEU A 293 5.89 -9.53 -18.70
CA LEU A 293 7.20 -8.90 -18.56
C LEU A 293 8.02 -9.63 -17.52
N ASN A 294 9.25 -10.02 -17.86
CA ASN A 294 10.19 -10.55 -16.88
C ASN A 294 11.04 -9.42 -16.29
N PRO A 295 10.88 -9.05 -15.00
CA PRO A 295 11.57 -7.92 -14.40
C PRO A 295 13.10 -8.06 -14.35
N LYS A 296 13.61 -9.31 -14.34
CA LYS A 296 15.05 -9.61 -14.27
C LYS A 296 15.72 -9.74 -15.63
N ALA A 297 14.96 -9.72 -16.72
CA ALA A 297 15.51 -9.87 -18.07
C ALA A 297 16.24 -8.61 -18.57
N VAL A 298 16.04 -7.47 -17.91
CA VAL A 298 16.58 -6.16 -18.27
C VAL A 298 17.13 -5.45 -17.04
N THR A 299 17.93 -4.40 -17.25
CA THR A 299 18.38 -3.56 -16.16
C THR A 299 17.22 -2.78 -15.53
N THR A 300 17.36 -2.34 -14.28
CA THR A 300 16.33 -1.57 -13.56
C THR A 300 15.89 -0.31 -14.32
N ASP A 301 16.81 0.38 -14.99
CA ASP A 301 16.52 1.60 -15.75
C ASP A 301 15.69 1.30 -17.00
N GLU A 302 16.07 0.25 -17.74
CA GLU A 302 15.32 -0.21 -18.90
C GLU A 302 13.93 -0.74 -18.49
N LEU A 303 13.85 -1.42 -17.35
CA LEU A 303 12.60 -1.90 -16.77
C LEU A 303 11.63 -0.74 -16.52
N PHE A 304 12.05 0.31 -15.82
CA PHE A 304 11.16 1.45 -15.54
C PHE A 304 10.80 2.24 -16.81
N GLY A 305 11.73 2.35 -17.76
CA GLY A 305 11.44 2.91 -19.08
C GLY A 305 10.33 2.16 -19.80
N LEU A 306 10.49 0.83 -19.95
CA LEU A 306 9.54 -0.05 -20.60
C LEU A 306 8.20 -0.13 -19.86
N PHE A 307 8.25 -0.27 -18.53
CA PHE A 307 7.07 -0.33 -17.68
C PHE A 307 6.25 0.97 -17.79
N SER A 308 6.91 2.13 -17.88
CA SER A 308 6.22 3.42 -18.10
C SER A 308 5.54 3.51 -19.48
N SER A 309 6.07 2.84 -20.50
CA SER A 309 5.47 2.75 -21.83
C SER A 309 4.23 1.87 -21.79
N ILE A 310 4.36 0.66 -21.22
CA ILE A 310 3.26 -0.30 -21.08
C ILE A 310 2.12 0.30 -20.26
N LEU A 311 2.43 0.96 -19.13
CA LEU A 311 1.41 1.64 -18.31
C LEU A 311 0.68 2.74 -19.09
N ARG A 312 1.38 3.53 -19.90
CA ARG A 312 0.77 4.57 -20.74
C ARG A 312 -0.11 3.97 -21.82
N GLU A 313 0.34 2.92 -22.49
CA GLU A 313 -0.47 2.19 -23.47
C GLU A 313 -1.73 1.63 -22.81
N GLN A 314 -1.58 0.92 -21.69
CA GLN A 314 -2.70 0.37 -20.92
C GLN A 314 -3.67 1.45 -20.44
N ALA A 315 -3.19 2.60 -19.97
CA ALA A 315 -4.05 3.72 -19.58
C ALA A 315 -4.84 4.30 -20.76
N ASN A 316 -4.25 4.32 -21.96
CA ASN A 316 -4.86 4.87 -23.17
C ASN A 316 -5.81 3.89 -23.90
N LEU A 317 -5.76 2.60 -23.59
CA LEU A 317 -6.69 1.61 -24.16
C LEU A 317 -8.13 1.93 -23.73
N ARG A 318 -9.00 2.23 -24.70
CA ARG A 318 -10.42 2.58 -24.48
C ARG A 318 -11.35 1.40 -24.24
N HIS A 319 -10.84 0.18 -24.11
CA HIS A 319 -11.70 -0.97 -23.84
C HIS A 319 -12.13 -0.99 -22.36
N ASP A 320 -13.38 -1.41 -22.13
CA ASP A 320 -13.99 -1.51 -20.80
C ASP A 320 -13.63 -2.82 -20.07
N GLY A 321 -12.76 -3.64 -20.66
CA GLY A 321 -12.38 -4.94 -20.11
C GLY A 321 -11.28 -4.85 -19.04
N PRO A 322 -11.12 -5.92 -18.23
CA PRO A 322 -10.07 -5.97 -17.23
C PRO A 322 -8.67 -6.05 -17.89
N LYS A 323 -7.78 -5.16 -17.44
CA LYS A 323 -6.38 -5.05 -17.86
C LYS A 323 -5.49 -5.74 -16.84
N TRP A 324 -4.52 -6.51 -17.31
CA TRP A 324 -3.55 -7.19 -16.47
C TRP A 324 -2.14 -6.89 -16.96
N ILE A 325 -1.24 -6.66 -16.03
CA ILE A 325 0.20 -6.68 -16.28
C ILE A 325 0.73 -7.83 -15.43
N VAL A 326 1.32 -8.81 -16.11
CA VAL A 326 1.94 -9.98 -15.50
C VAL A 326 3.43 -9.70 -15.45
N LEU A 327 4.00 -9.84 -14.25
CA LEU A 327 5.43 -9.70 -14.01
C LEU A 327 5.98 -11.09 -13.70
N ASP A 328 6.45 -11.82 -14.71
CA ASP A 328 6.93 -13.20 -14.58
C ASP A 328 8.45 -13.25 -14.36
N GLY A 329 8.85 -13.23 -13.09
CA GLY A 329 10.25 -13.36 -12.67
C GLY A 329 10.39 -13.11 -11.16
N ASP A 330 11.55 -13.45 -10.59
CA ASP A 330 11.71 -13.26 -9.14
C ASP A 330 11.70 -11.79 -8.76
N ILE A 331 11.20 -11.56 -7.55
CA ILE A 331 11.12 -10.25 -6.93
C ILE A 331 12.48 -9.85 -6.35
N ASP A 332 12.86 -8.59 -6.56
CA ASP A 332 13.98 -7.95 -5.88
C ASP A 332 13.49 -6.66 -5.19
N PRO A 333 13.89 -6.37 -3.94
CA PRO A 333 13.42 -5.21 -3.19
C PRO A 333 13.66 -3.88 -3.91
N MET A 334 14.73 -3.75 -4.69
CA MET A 334 15.15 -2.47 -5.29
C MET A 334 14.11 -1.93 -6.26
N TRP A 335 13.57 -2.80 -7.14
CA TRP A 335 12.58 -2.38 -8.13
C TRP A 335 11.14 -2.41 -7.60
N ILE A 336 10.80 -3.35 -6.71
CA ILE A 336 9.47 -3.43 -6.11
C ILE A 336 9.17 -2.20 -5.25
N GLU A 337 10.12 -1.73 -4.45
CA GLU A 337 9.88 -0.56 -3.59
C GLU A 337 9.61 0.71 -4.40
N SER A 338 10.15 0.82 -5.62
CA SER A 338 9.85 1.94 -6.52
C SER A 338 8.38 1.96 -6.98
N LEU A 339 7.69 0.81 -6.93
CA LEU A 339 6.26 0.68 -7.25
C LEU A 339 5.34 0.91 -6.04
N ASN A 340 5.88 1.18 -4.84
CA ASN A 340 5.08 1.31 -3.62
C ASN A 340 3.92 2.31 -3.78
N THR A 341 4.16 3.49 -4.37
CA THR A 341 3.11 4.49 -4.60
C THR A 341 2.00 4.02 -5.56
N VAL A 342 2.30 3.12 -6.50
CA VAL A 342 1.31 2.52 -7.41
C VAL A 342 0.54 1.40 -6.70
N MET A 343 1.19 0.68 -5.79
CA MET A 343 0.59 -0.42 -5.01
C MET A 343 -0.20 0.06 -3.78
N ASP A 344 0.08 1.27 -3.30
CA ASP A 344 -0.61 1.89 -2.17
C ASP A 344 -1.99 2.44 -2.56
N ASP A 345 -2.85 2.67 -1.56
CA ASP A 345 -4.25 3.14 -1.67
C ASP A 345 -4.37 4.62 -2.15
N ASN A 346 -3.49 5.10 -3.03
CA ASN A 346 -3.23 6.52 -3.25
C ASN A 346 -4.37 7.36 -3.82
#